data_AF-A0A963XL31-F1
#
_entry.id   AF-A0A963XL31-F1
#
_cell.length_a   1.000
_cell.length_b   1.000
_cell.length_c   1.000
_cell.angle_alpha   90.00
_cell.angle_beta   90.00
_cell.angle_gamma   90.00
#
_symmetry.space_group_name_H-M   'P 1'
#
loop_
_entity.id
_entity.type
_entity.pdbx_description
1 polymer ?
#
loop_
_entity_poly.entity_id
_entity_poly.type
_entity_poly.pdbx_seq_one_letter_code
_entity_poly.pdbx_strand_id
1 'polypeptide(L)'
;MKIERRFTRDGQDAYSGLAFTTTASEIRNPDGKIVFRNDSVEVPEGWSQVASDVLAQKYFRKAGVPAALKKVREKGVPEFLWRSVPDEAALDKLPEAARFTGETSAKQVFDRLAGAWAYWGWKGGYFTTEADAQAYYDEMRFMLAEQMAAPNSPQWFNTGLHWAYGIDGPGQGHFYVDHTTGKLVKSNSAYEHPQPHAC
;
A
#
# COMPACT_ATOMS: atom_id res chain seq x y z
N MET A 1 -4.52 6.29 21.42
CA MET A 1 -3.98 7.52 20.82
C MET A 1 -5.12 8.21 20.13
N LYS A 2 -5.33 9.48 20.47
CA LYS A 2 -6.28 10.34 19.76
C LYS A 2 -5.59 10.95 18.55
N ILE A 3 -6.26 11.00 17.41
CA ILE A 3 -5.71 11.54 16.17
C ILE A 3 -6.59 12.71 15.72
N GLU A 4 -6.00 13.90 15.73
CA GLU A 4 -6.66 15.10 15.22
C GLU A 4 -6.43 15.19 13.71
N ARG A 5 -7.51 15.31 12.93
CA ARG A 5 -7.42 15.56 11.49
C ARG A 5 -6.88 16.97 11.25
N ARG A 6 -5.83 17.10 10.43
CA ARG A 6 -5.20 18.38 10.07
C ARG A 6 -5.40 18.70 8.60
N PHE A 7 -5.31 17.69 7.75
CA PHE A 7 -5.34 17.85 6.30
C PHE A 7 -6.60 17.29 5.65
N THR A 8 -7.21 16.30 6.29
CA THR A 8 -8.40 15.60 5.78
C THR A 8 -9.67 15.99 6.55
N ARG A 9 -10.83 15.60 6.02
CA ARG A 9 -12.13 15.86 6.63
C ARG A 9 -12.87 14.55 6.84
N ASP A 10 -13.58 14.46 7.97
CA ASP A 10 -14.37 13.28 8.27
C ASP A 10 -15.48 13.06 7.25
N GLY A 11 -15.73 11.79 6.90
CA GLY A 11 -16.70 11.41 5.87
C GLY A 11 -16.30 11.76 4.42
N GLN A 12 -15.08 12.25 4.18
CA GLN A 12 -14.55 12.49 2.82
C GLN A 12 -13.40 11.55 2.51
N ASP A 13 -13.19 11.27 1.23
CA ASP A 13 -11.99 10.55 0.78
C ASP A 13 -10.73 11.37 1.07
N ALA A 14 -9.64 10.69 1.44
CA ALA A 14 -8.37 11.34 1.81
C ALA A 14 -7.76 12.18 0.68
N TYR A 15 -8.12 11.89 -0.57
CA TYR A 15 -7.63 12.58 -1.77
C TYR A 15 -8.60 13.66 -2.28
N SER A 16 -9.73 13.92 -1.60
CA SER A 16 -10.77 14.82 -2.11
C SER A 16 -10.30 16.26 -2.39
N GLY A 17 -9.26 16.72 -1.69
CA GLY A 17 -8.62 18.02 -1.88
C GLY A 17 -7.43 18.03 -2.85
N LEU A 18 -7.09 16.90 -3.46
CA LEU A 18 -5.88 16.73 -4.29
C LEU A 18 -6.25 16.42 -5.74
N ALA A 19 -5.57 17.05 -6.68
CA ALA A 19 -5.66 16.72 -8.10
C ALA A 19 -4.66 15.60 -8.45
N PHE A 20 -5.10 14.67 -9.29
CA PHE A 20 -4.27 13.59 -9.81
C PHE A 20 -4.22 13.66 -11.33
N THR A 21 -3.08 13.31 -11.89
CA THR A 21 -2.84 13.25 -13.33
C THR A 21 -2.25 11.90 -13.72
N THR A 22 -2.36 11.53 -14.99
CA THR A 22 -1.71 10.35 -15.54
C THR A 22 -0.50 10.77 -16.35
N THR A 23 0.66 10.17 -16.05
CA THR A 23 1.89 10.34 -16.81
C THR A 23 2.42 9.00 -17.31
N ALA A 24 3.36 9.05 -18.25
CA ALA A 24 4.11 7.89 -18.67
C ALA A 24 5.43 7.81 -17.90
N SER A 25 5.82 6.61 -17.49
CA SER A 25 7.18 6.33 -17.01
C SER A 25 7.91 5.46 -18.02
N GLU A 26 9.14 5.83 -18.37
CA GLU A 26 9.96 5.07 -19.30
C GLU A 26 11.41 4.94 -18.82
N ILE A 27 12.02 3.80 -19.14
CA ILE A 27 13.45 3.57 -18.98
C ILE A 27 14.04 3.49 -20.38
N ARG A 28 15.08 4.28 -20.64
CA ARG A 28 15.82 4.26 -21.91
C ARG A 28 17.25 3.77 -21.69
N ASN A 29 17.76 3.04 -22.66
CA ASN A 29 19.19 2.74 -22.79
C ASN A 29 19.97 4.02 -23.19
N PRO A 30 21.30 4.04 -23.03
CA PRO A 30 22.14 5.14 -23.52
C PRO A 30 22.00 5.41 -25.03
N ASP A 31 21.59 4.41 -25.81
CA ASP A 31 21.31 4.53 -27.25
C ASP A 31 19.92 5.11 -27.56
N GLY A 32 19.14 5.49 -26.54
CA GLY A 32 17.80 6.07 -26.65
C GLY A 32 16.67 5.06 -26.78
N LYS A 33 16.95 3.77 -26.91
CA LYS A 33 15.90 2.72 -27.01
C LYS A 33 15.15 2.56 -25.70
N ILE A 34 13.83 2.46 -25.79
CA ILE A 34 12.95 2.20 -24.65
C ILE A 34 13.11 0.74 -24.21
N VAL A 35 13.47 0.55 -22.94
CA VAL A 35 13.61 -0.75 -22.26
C VAL A 35 12.34 -1.09 -21.47
N PHE A 36 11.67 -0.07 -20.96
CA PHE A 36 10.42 -0.21 -20.21
C PHE A 36 9.58 1.03 -20.46
N ARG A 37 8.25 0.85 -20.56
CA ARG A 37 7.29 1.95 -20.61
C ARG A 37 6.00 1.54 -19.90
N ASN A 38 5.48 2.43 -19.08
CA ASN A 38 4.16 2.35 -18.48
C ASN A 38 3.45 3.69 -18.75
N ASP A 39 2.39 3.68 -19.55
CA ASP A 39 1.65 4.87 -19.98
C ASP A 39 0.52 5.26 -19.03
N SER A 40 0.34 4.54 -17.93
CA SER A 40 -0.83 4.66 -17.05
C SER A 40 -0.46 4.93 -15.61
N VAL A 41 0.60 5.72 -15.38
CA VAL A 41 1.06 6.05 -14.02
C VAL A 41 0.23 7.22 -13.48
N GLU A 42 -0.74 6.95 -12.60
CA GLU A 42 -1.52 7.98 -11.90
C GLU A 42 -0.76 8.50 -10.68
N VAL A 43 -0.52 9.81 -10.61
CA VAL A 43 0.22 10.50 -9.52
C VAL A 43 -0.45 11.83 -9.18
N PRO A 44 -0.18 12.43 -7.99
CA PRO A 44 -0.61 13.79 -7.70
C PRO A 44 -0.06 14.79 -8.74
N GLU A 45 -0.87 15.77 -9.15
CA GLU A 45 -0.55 16.69 -10.25
C GLU A 45 0.71 17.53 -9.99
N GLY A 46 1.06 17.79 -8.72
CA GLY A 46 2.25 18.55 -8.33
C GLY A 46 3.57 17.76 -8.38
N TRP A 47 3.55 16.46 -8.66
CA TRP A 47 4.76 15.64 -8.65
C TRP A 47 5.66 15.93 -9.85
N SER A 48 6.98 15.94 -9.61
CA SER A 48 7.95 15.96 -10.71
C SER A 48 7.92 14.65 -11.51
N GLN A 49 8.31 14.71 -12.78
CA GLN A 49 8.47 13.50 -13.60
C GLN A 49 9.46 12.51 -12.95
N VAL A 50 10.54 12.99 -12.33
CA VAL A 50 11.52 12.14 -11.62
C VAL A 50 10.86 11.40 -10.45
N ALA A 51 10.03 12.07 -9.65
CA ALA A 51 9.29 11.42 -8.56
C ALA A 51 8.33 10.34 -9.09
N SER A 52 7.63 10.66 -10.17
CA SER A 52 6.71 9.76 -10.86
C SER A 52 7.43 8.51 -11.39
N ASP A 53 8.60 8.71 -12.01
CA ASP A 53 9.44 7.63 -12.52
C ASP A 53 10.00 6.75 -11.40
N VAL A 54 10.49 7.34 -10.31
CA VAL A 54 10.98 6.57 -9.15
C VAL A 54 9.87 5.70 -8.58
N LEU A 55 8.66 6.25 -8.39
CA LEU A 55 7.52 5.50 -7.92
C LEU A 55 7.17 4.33 -8.85
N ALA A 56 6.99 4.61 -10.14
CA ALA A 56 6.59 3.60 -11.12
C ALA A 56 7.65 2.51 -11.32
N GLN A 57 8.93 2.86 -11.32
CA GLN A 57 10.02 1.94 -11.67
C GLN A 57 10.50 1.12 -10.48
N LYS A 58 10.44 1.68 -9.27
CA LYS A 58 10.97 1.06 -8.05
C LYS A 58 9.87 0.55 -7.12
N TYR A 59 8.83 1.32 -6.89
CA TYR A 59 7.91 1.08 -5.76
C TYR A 59 6.58 0.46 -6.16
N PHE A 60 6.12 0.64 -7.39
CA PHE A 60 4.98 -0.12 -7.90
C PHE A 60 5.28 -1.62 -7.90
N ARG A 61 4.36 -2.38 -7.32
CA ARG A 61 4.36 -3.82 -7.47
C ARG A 61 4.06 -4.14 -8.94
N LYS A 62 5.03 -4.71 -9.65
CA LYS A 62 4.96 -4.90 -11.12
C LYS A 62 4.03 -6.03 -11.57
N ALA A 63 3.78 -7.02 -10.72
CA ALA A 63 2.98 -8.20 -11.04
C ALA A 63 2.41 -8.85 -9.78
N GLY A 64 1.37 -9.66 -9.97
CA GLY A 64 0.72 -10.44 -8.92
C GLY A 64 -0.32 -9.67 -8.10
N VAL A 65 -0.64 -8.43 -8.49
CA VAL A 65 -1.77 -7.69 -7.91
C VAL A 65 -3.06 -8.24 -8.52
N PRO A 66 -4.00 -8.80 -7.73
CA PRO A 66 -5.24 -9.35 -8.27
C PRO A 66 -6.13 -8.24 -8.82
N ALA A 67 -6.70 -8.44 -10.01
CA ALA A 67 -7.64 -7.49 -10.61
C ALA A 67 -9.00 -7.43 -9.89
N ALA A 68 -9.33 -8.47 -9.11
CA ALA A 68 -10.51 -8.52 -8.26
C ALA A 68 -10.15 -9.02 -6.86
N LEU A 69 -10.64 -8.30 -5.85
CA LEU A 69 -10.34 -8.52 -4.44
C LEU A 69 -11.65 -8.61 -3.66
N LYS A 70 -11.62 -9.37 -2.56
CA LYS A 70 -12.69 -9.39 -1.56
C LYS A 70 -12.14 -9.13 -0.17
N LYS A 71 -12.93 -8.46 0.66
CA LYS A 71 -12.57 -8.19 2.06
C LYS A 71 -12.75 -9.46 2.92
N VAL A 72 -11.83 -9.67 3.85
CA VAL A 72 -11.90 -10.75 4.82
C VAL A 72 -12.36 -10.19 6.15
N ARG A 73 -13.61 -10.50 6.53
CA ARG A 73 -14.16 -10.10 7.82
C ARG A 73 -13.29 -10.62 8.96
N GLU A 74 -12.91 -9.72 9.85
CA GLU A 74 -12.15 -10.05 11.04
C GLU A 74 -12.84 -9.53 12.30
N LYS A 75 -13.03 -10.41 13.28
CA LYS A 75 -13.72 -10.07 14.53
C LYS A 75 -12.91 -9.03 15.32
N GLY A 76 -13.55 -7.94 15.71
CA GLY A 76 -12.92 -6.87 16.48
C GLY A 76 -12.05 -5.93 15.65
N VAL A 77 -12.06 -6.05 14.32
CA VAL A 77 -11.43 -5.11 13.40
C VAL A 77 -12.52 -4.36 12.63
N PRO A 78 -12.48 -3.02 12.57
CA PRO A 78 -13.35 -2.19 11.75
C PRO A 78 -13.36 -2.64 10.29
N GLU A 79 -14.50 -2.51 9.63
CA GLU A 79 -14.69 -2.97 8.25
C GLU A 79 -13.70 -2.33 7.27
N PHE A 80 -13.42 -1.03 7.42
CA PHE A 80 -12.45 -0.33 6.57
C PHE A 80 -11.02 -0.86 6.70
N LEU A 81 -10.69 -1.51 7.84
CA LEU A 81 -9.38 -2.12 8.10
C LEU A 81 -9.31 -3.60 7.74
N TRP A 82 -10.39 -4.21 7.27
CA TRP A 82 -10.33 -5.59 6.80
C TRP A 82 -9.35 -5.70 5.64
N ARG A 83 -8.44 -6.67 5.77
CA ARG A 83 -7.54 -7.05 4.69
C ARG A 83 -8.33 -7.57 3.50
N SER A 84 -7.73 -7.51 2.32
CA SER A 84 -8.30 -8.10 1.12
C SER A 84 -7.52 -9.35 0.70
N VAL A 85 -8.18 -10.23 -0.04
CA VAL A 85 -7.60 -11.41 -0.70
C VAL A 85 -8.09 -11.47 -2.15
N PRO A 86 -7.42 -12.20 -3.05
CA PRO A 86 -7.94 -12.49 -4.38
C PRO A 86 -9.38 -13.01 -4.30
N ASP A 87 -10.28 -12.44 -5.09
CA ASP A 87 -11.61 -12.99 -5.28
C ASP A 87 -11.60 -13.98 -6.45
N GLU A 88 -11.20 -15.22 -6.18
CA GLU A 88 -11.05 -16.28 -7.19
C GLU A 88 -12.28 -16.42 -8.10
N ALA A 89 -13.49 -16.33 -7.54
CA ALA A 89 -14.72 -16.47 -8.31
C ALA A 89 -14.96 -15.29 -9.27
N ALA A 90 -14.47 -14.09 -8.94
CA ALA A 90 -14.51 -12.93 -9.82
C ALA A 90 -13.36 -12.96 -10.83
N LEU A 91 -12.16 -13.38 -10.41
CA LEU A 91 -10.99 -13.54 -11.25
C LEU A 91 -11.21 -14.59 -12.34
N ASP A 92 -11.91 -15.69 -12.03
CA ASP A 92 -12.20 -16.75 -12.99
C ASP A 92 -13.07 -16.28 -14.18
N LYS A 93 -13.77 -15.16 -14.02
CA LYS A 93 -14.57 -14.53 -15.08
C LYS A 93 -13.74 -13.65 -16.01
N LEU A 94 -12.48 -13.37 -15.65
CA LEU A 94 -11.56 -12.56 -16.44
C LEU A 94 -10.65 -13.46 -17.31
N PRO A 95 -10.20 -12.97 -18.49
CA PRO A 95 -9.13 -13.62 -19.24
C PRO A 95 -7.90 -13.85 -18.35
N GLU A 96 -7.24 -15.00 -18.48
CA GLU A 96 -6.11 -15.40 -17.63
C GLU A 96 -5.04 -14.29 -17.52
N ALA A 97 -4.67 -13.69 -18.66
CA ALA A 97 -3.69 -12.61 -18.74
C ALA A 97 -4.10 -11.29 -18.03
N ALA A 98 -5.38 -11.14 -17.67
CA ALA A 98 -5.92 -9.96 -17.00
C ALA A 98 -6.22 -10.18 -15.50
N ARG A 99 -6.05 -11.41 -14.99
CA ARG A 99 -6.36 -11.74 -13.58
C ARG A 99 -5.38 -11.12 -12.59
N PHE A 100 -4.12 -11.00 -12.99
CA PHE A 100 -3.05 -10.46 -12.16
C PHE A 100 -2.25 -9.41 -12.93
N THR A 101 -2.15 -8.22 -12.36
CA THR A 101 -1.49 -7.05 -12.96
C THR A 101 -0.45 -6.46 -12.01
N GLY A 102 0.03 -5.26 -12.32
CA GLY A 102 0.79 -4.43 -11.40
C GLY A 102 -0.01 -3.25 -10.87
N GLU A 103 0.57 -2.53 -9.91
CA GLU A 103 0.13 -1.21 -9.49
C GLU A 103 0.37 -0.19 -10.61
N THR A 104 -0.58 0.73 -10.78
CA THR A 104 -0.57 1.79 -11.79
C THR A 104 -0.87 3.16 -11.19
N SER A 105 -1.40 3.22 -9.97
CA SER A 105 -1.69 4.47 -9.28
C SER A 105 -0.88 4.61 -7.99
N ALA A 106 -0.40 5.82 -7.72
CA ALA A 106 0.19 6.19 -6.44
C ALA A 106 -0.76 5.95 -5.26
N LYS A 107 -2.08 6.10 -5.48
CA LYS A 107 -3.11 5.82 -4.46
C LYS A 107 -3.01 4.38 -3.97
N GLN A 108 -2.82 3.41 -4.86
CA GLN A 108 -2.65 2.00 -4.50
C GLN A 108 -1.48 1.77 -3.53
N VAL A 109 -0.35 2.46 -3.78
CA VAL A 109 0.82 2.41 -2.91
C VAL A 109 0.54 3.07 -1.56
N PHE A 110 -0.04 4.27 -1.56
CA PHE A 110 -0.34 4.99 -0.33
C PHE A 110 -1.39 4.25 0.52
N ASP A 111 -2.41 3.69 -0.10
CA ASP A 111 -3.47 2.91 0.54
C ASP A 111 -2.91 1.66 1.21
N ARG A 112 -2.07 0.87 0.51
CA ARG A 112 -1.50 -0.33 1.13
C ARG A 112 -0.56 0.00 2.28
N LEU A 113 0.23 1.08 2.17
CA LEU A 113 1.15 1.50 3.22
C LEU A 113 0.40 1.96 4.46
N ALA A 114 -0.42 3.01 4.30
CA ALA A 114 -1.16 3.61 5.39
C ALA A 114 -2.18 2.64 5.99
N GLY A 115 -2.82 1.82 5.16
CA GLY A 115 -3.80 0.83 5.60
C GLY A 115 -3.17 -0.29 6.42
N ALA A 116 -1.98 -0.78 6.03
CA ALA A 116 -1.26 -1.77 6.82
C ALA A 116 -0.78 -1.21 8.17
N TRP A 117 -0.26 0.02 8.20
CA TRP A 117 0.12 0.68 9.44
C TRP A 117 -1.08 0.91 10.37
N ALA A 118 -2.21 1.37 9.81
CA ALA A 118 -3.45 1.56 10.56
C ALA A 118 -3.99 0.23 11.09
N TYR A 119 -3.95 -0.83 10.28
CA TYR A 119 -4.35 -2.18 10.68
C TYR A 119 -3.48 -2.70 11.84
N TRP A 120 -2.15 -2.64 11.71
CA TRP A 120 -1.26 -3.06 12.80
C TRP A 120 -1.42 -2.19 14.05
N GLY A 121 -1.59 -0.88 13.89
CA GLY A 121 -1.87 0.04 15.00
C GLY A 121 -3.18 -0.30 15.70
N TRP A 122 -4.23 -0.67 14.96
CA TRP A 122 -5.48 -1.13 15.54
C TRP A 122 -5.30 -2.42 16.33
N LYS A 123 -4.64 -3.44 15.73
CA LYS A 123 -4.35 -4.72 16.38
C LYS A 123 -3.51 -4.54 17.65
N GLY A 124 -2.56 -3.61 17.62
CA GLY A 124 -1.73 -3.22 18.77
C GLY A 124 -2.44 -2.37 19.82
N GLY A 125 -3.72 -2.02 19.66
CA GLY A 125 -4.46 -1.20 20.62
C GLY A 125 -3.99 0.26 20.69
N TYR A 126 -3.37 0.77 19.61
CA TYR A 126 -2.80 2.12 19.59
C TYR A 126 -3.87 3.21 19.50
N PHE A 127 -5.03 2.95 18.89
CA PHE A 127 -6.08 3.96 18.67
C PHE A 127 -7.11 3.96 19.79
N THR A 128 -7.60 5.16 20.16
CA THR A 128 -8.62 5.28 21.21
C THR A 128 -10.02 4.94 20.70
N THR A 129 -10.32 5.30 19.45
CA THR A 129 -11.59 5.02 18.78
C THR A 129 -11.37 4.56 17.33
N GLU A 130 -12.41 4.01 16.71
CA GLU A 130 -12.41 3.71 15.26
C GLU A 130 -12.17 4.97 14.42
N ALA A 131 -12.74 6.11 14.83
CA ALA A 131 -12.55 7.40 14.19
C ALA A 131 -11.07 7.86 14.23
N ASP A 132 -10.34 7.57 15.31
CA ASP A 132 -8.91 7.88 15.40
C ASP A 132 -8.09 7.05 14.41
N ALA A 133 -8.44 5.77 14.24
CA ALA A 133 -7.77 4.89 13.28
C ALA A 133 -8.06 5.32 11.83
N GLN A 134 -9.31 5.70 11.54
CA GLN A 134 -9.69 6.24 10.24
C GLN A 134 -8.97 7.57 9.96
N ALA A 135 -8.92 8.48 10.94
CA ALA A 135 -8.20 9.73 10.82
C ALA A 135 -6.69 9.50 10.55
N TYR A 136 -6.06 8.55 11.24
CA TYR A 136 -4.66 8.19 10.96
C TYR A 136 -4.48 7.69 9.52
N TYR A 137 -5.35 6.78 9.07
CA TYR A 137 -5.29 6.25 7.71
C TYR A 137 -5.44 7.35 6.65
N ASP A 138 -6.37 8.28 6.85
CA ASP A 138 -6.61 9.38 5.92
C ASP A 138 -5.45 10.39 5.91
N GLU A 139 -4.98 10.83 7.09
CA GLU A 139 -3.89 11.79 7.21
C GLU A 139 -2.58 11.24 6.62
N MET A 140 -2.26 9.96 6.85
CA MET A 140 -1.07 9.34 6.27
C MET A 140 -1.14 9.29 4.75
N ARG A 141 -2.31 8.96 4.17
CA ARG A 141 -2.50 8.95 2.71
C ARG A 141 -2.32 10.33 2.09
N PHE A 142 -2.88 11.35 2.73
CA PHE A 142 -2.69 12.73 2.31
C PHE A 142 -1.21 13.14 2.40
N MET A 143 -0.55 12.90 3.54
CA MET A 143 0.84 13.28 3.76
C MET A 143 1.81 12.57 2.80
N LEU A 144 1.53 11.32 2.42
CA LEU A 144 2.31 10.60 1.41
C LEU A 144 2.11 11.20 0.01
N ALA A 145 0.87 11.55 -0.35
CA ALA A 145 0.55 12.16 -1.63
C ALA A 145 1.20 13.56 -1.79
N GLU A 146 1.15 14.37 -0.74
CA GLU A 146 1.78 15.70 -0.71
C GLU A 146 3.28 15.67 -0.38
N GLN A 147 3.89 14.48 -0.28
CA GLN A 147 5.31 14.28 0.03
C GLN A 147 5.76 14.96 1.35
N MET A 148 4.85 15.13 2.31
CA MET A 148 5.13 15.68 3.65
C MET A 148 5.86 14.69 4.55
N ALA A 149 5.72 13.40 4.27
CA ALA A 149 6.41 12.32 4.95
C ALA A 149 6.70 11.17 3.98
N ALA A 150 7.76 10.40 4.26
CA ALA A 150 8.10 9.19 3.53
C ALA A 150 8.73 8.17 4.49
N PRO A 151 8.29 6.90 4.46
CA PRO A 151 9.01 5.85 5.15
C PRO A 151 10.32 5.52 4.40
N ASN A 152 11.18 4.72 5.03
CA ASN A 152 12.37 4.20 4.38
C ASN A 152 12.04 3.24 3.22
N SER A 153 12.99 3.03 2.30
CA SER A 153 12.75 2.28 1.05
C SER A 153 12.15 0.88 1.21
N PRO A 154 12.57 0.02 2.17
CA PRO A 154 12.01 -1.32 2.34
C PRO A 154 10.49 -1.35 2.52
N GLN A 155 9.94 -0.37 3.23
CA GLN A 155 8.50 -0.25 3.45
C GLN A 155 7.77 -0.04 2.12
N TRP A 156 8.28 0.85 1.26
CA TRP A 156 7.68 1.10 -0.06
C TRP A 156 7.56 -0.16 -0.90
N PHE A 157 8.51 -1.10 -0.82
CA PHE A 157 8.47 -2.32 -1.62
C PHE A 157 7.45 -3.36 -1.13
N ASN A 158 7.33 -3.53 0.20
CA ASN A 158 6.70 -4.74 0.76
C ASN A 158 5.50 -4.46 1.65
N THR A 159 5.46 -3.31 2.32
CA THR A 159 4.45 -3.04 3.33
C THR A 159 3.06 -2.97 2.71
N GLY A 160 2.14 -3.71 3.31
CA GLY A 160 0.74 -3.75 2.91
C GLY A 160 0.43 -4.59 1.69
N LEU A 161 1.40 -5.24 1.03
CA LEU A 161 1.09 -6.18 -0.06
C LEU A 161 0.18 -7.33 0.42
N HIS A 162 0.45 -7.86 1.62
CA HIS A 162 -0.42 -8.86 2.24
C HIS A 162 -1.77 -8.27 2.66
N TRP A 163 -1.79 -7.09 3.28
CA TRP A 163 -3.03 -6.47 3.78
C TRP A 163 -3.96 -6.03 2.64
N ALA A 164 -3.43 -5.34 1.63
CA ALA A 164 -4.22 -4.77 0.54
C ALA A 164 -4.65 -5.83 -0.48
N TYR A 165 -3.78 -6.78 -0.80
CA TYR A 165 -3.94 -7.69 -1.95
C TYR A 165 -3.96 -9.18 -1.60
N GLY A 166 -3.63 -9.55 -0.36
CA GLY A 166 -3.45 -10.95 0.02
C GLY A 166 -2.21 -11.59 -0.57
N ILE A 167 -1.26 -10.79 -1.08
CA ILE A 167 0.01 -11.30 -1.62
C ILE A 167 0.85 -11.81 -0.45
N ASP A 168 1.24 -13.08 -0.54
CA ASP A 168 2.07 -13.74 0.47
C ASP A 168 3.20 -14.57 -0.18
N GLY A 169 4.13 -15.04 0.63
CA GLY A 169 5.24 -15.91 0.25
C GLY A 169 5.90 -16.53 1.47
N PRO A 170 6.78 -17.53 1.30
CA PRO A 170 7.44 -18.18 2.43
C PRO A 170 8.32 -17.19 3.20
N GLY A 171 8.37 -17.34 4.52
CA GLY A 171 9.21 -16.53 5.40
C GLY A 171 10.67 -16.47 4.93
N GLN A 172 11.22 -15.26 4.90
CA GLN A 172 12.55 -14.98 4.34
C GLN A 172 13.65 -14.85 5.42
N GLY A 173 13.39 -15.39 6.62
CA GLY A 173 14.36 -15.38 7.73
C GLY A 173 14.36 -14.11 8.59
N HIS A 174 13.43 -13.18 8.36
CA HIS A 174 13.25 -12.00 9.22
C HIS A 174 12.40 -12.33 10.46
N PHE A 175 12.46 -11.42 11.43
CA PHE A 175 11.77 -11.54 12.71
C PHE A 175 10.93 -10.29 12.96
N TYR A 176 9.87 -10.44 13.75
CA TYR A 176 9.06 -9.34 14.24
C TYR A 176 8.78 -9.53 15.72
N VAL A 177 8.42 -8.46 16.41
CA VAL A 177 7.95 -8.54 17.79
C VAL A 177 6.44 -8.73 17.76
N ASP A 178 5.98 -9.85 18.30
CA ASP A 178 4.55 -10.12 18.41
C ASP A 178 3.91 -9.15 19.41
N HIS A 179 2.97 -8.34 18.93
CA HIS A 179 2.35 -7.27 19.71
C HIS A 179 1.55 -7.76 20.94
N THR A 180 1.12 -9.03 20.98
CA THR A 180 0.35 -9.57 22.10
C THR A 180 1.28 -10.12 23.19
N THR A 181 2.33 -10.84 22.80
CA THR A 181 3.24 -11.54 23.70
C THR A 181 4.50 -10.74 24.03
N GLY A 182 4.82 -9.73 23.23
CA GLY A 182 6.05 -8.94 23.32
C GLY A 182 7.31 -9.71 22.95
N LYS A 183 7.19 -10.92 22.37
CA LYS A 183 8.32 -11.79 22.06
C LYS A 183 8.78 -11.60 20.63
N LEU A 184 10.09 -11.73 20.42
CA LEU A 184 10.67 -11.83 19.08
C LEU A 184 10.27 -13.19 18.48
N VAL A 185 9.60 -13.16 17.32
CA VAL A 185 9.12 -14.34 16.61
C VAL A 185 9.65 -14.32 15.19
N LYS A 186 10.04 -15.50 14.68
CA LYS A 186 10.44 -15.66 13.28
C LYS A 186 9.21 -15.56 12.39
N SER A 187 9.27 -14.73 11.36
CA SER A 187 8.16 -14.62 10.42
C SER A 187 8.04 -15.87 9.55
N ASN A 188 6.82 -16.39 9.45
CA ASN A 188 6.48 -17.48 8.53
C ASN A 188 6.04 -16.97 7.15
N SER A 189 5.80 -15.65 7.04
CA SER A 189 5.33 -14.96 5.83
C SER A 189 6.37 -13.96 5.34
N ALA A 190 6.47 -13.80 4.02
CA ALA A 190 7.31 -12.77 3.41
C ALA A 190 6.74 -11.35 3.56
N TYR A 191 5.42 -11.22 3.68
CA TYR A 191 4.70 -9.95 3.44
C TYR A 191 3.71 -9.54 4.54
N GLU A 192 3.35 -10.43 5.48
CA GLU A 192 2.47 -10.11 6.59
C GLU A 192 3.16 -9.19 7.61
N HIS A 193 4.43 -9.45 7.90
CA HIS A 193 5.29 -8.63 8.77
C HIS A 193 6.66 -8.42 8.09
N PRO A 194 6.70 -7.70 6.94
CA PRO A 194 7.90 -7.64 6.12
C PRO A 194 9.02 -6.89 6.84
N GLN A 195 10.27 -7.24 6.51
CA GLN A 195 11.44 -6.57 7.06
C GLN A 195 11.39 -5.06 6.74
N PRO A 196 11.29 -4.18 7.75
CA PRO A 196 11.05 -2.76 7.54
C PRO A 196 12.34 -1.98 7.27
N HIS A 197 13.52 -2.59 7.41
CA HIS A 197 14.81 -1.92 7.24
C HIS A 197 15.80 -2.82 6.48
N ALA A 198 16.66 -2.21 5.67
CA ALA A 198 17.71 -2.95 4.94
C ALA A 198 18.91 -3.33 5.82
N CYS A 199 18.90 -2.88 7.08
CA CYS A 199 19.95 -3.10 8.07
C CYS A 199 19.41 -3.97 9.20
#